data_AF-A0A0R1TV09-F1
#
_entry.id   AF-A0A0R1TV09-F1
#
_cell.length_a   1.000
_cell.length_b   1.000
_cell.length_c   1.000
_cell.angle_alpha   90.00
_cell.angle_beta   90.00
_cell.angle_gamma   90.00
#
_symmetry.space_group_name_H-M   'P 1'
#
loop_
_entity.id
_entity.type
_entity.pdbx_description
1 polymer ?
#
loop_
_entity_poly.entity_id
_entity_poly.type
_entity_poly.pdbx_seq_one_letter_code
_entity_poly.pdbx_strand_id
1 'polypeptide(L)' 'MEPIILYNLLAMASYLYYSDIVESQFFADMYSIYTAGKIPCGWRGKYPDGNLYIYSEVQ' A
#
# COMPACT_ATOMS: atom_id res chain seq x y z
N MET A 1 -3.28 15.97 12.82
CA MET A 1 -2.84 15.85 11.41
C MET A 1 -2.95 14.39 11.07
N GLU A 2 -3.93 14.01 10.24
CA GLU A 2 -4.07 12.62 9.79
C GLU A 2 -2.80 12.23 9.01
N PRO A 3 -2.24 11.02 9.21
CA PRO A 3 -1.03 10.59 8.54
C PRO A 3 -1.27 10.57 7.02
N ILE A 4 -0.42 11.28 6.27
CA ILE A 4 -0.41 11.20 4.80
C ILE A 4 0.21 9.84 4.43
N ILE A 5 -0.63 8.92 3.99
CA ILE A 5 -0.18 7.63 3.49
C ILE A 5 0.44 7.86 2.11
N LEU A 6 1.77 7.77 2.03
CA LEU A 6 2.53 7.93 0.78
C LEU A 6 2.60 6.60 0.03
N TYR A 7 1.73 6.45 -0.95
CA TYR A 7 1.72 5.32 -1.88
C TYR A 7 2.77 5.51 -2.99
N ASN A 8 4.05 5.32 -2.68
CA ASN A 8 5.11 5.43 -3.67
C ASN A 8 6.03 4.19 -3.71
N LEU A 9 6.61 3.93 -4.88
CA LEU A 9 7.47 2.76 -5.13
C LEU A 9 8.73 2.75 -4.25
N LEU A 10 9.25 3.92 -3.84
CA LEU A 10 10.43 4.01 -2.97
C LEU A 10 10.13 3.47 -1.57
N ALA A 11 8.95 3.75 -1.03
CA ALA A 11 8.49 3.21 0.24
C ALA A 11 8.34 1.69 0.16
N MET A 12 7.83 1.17 -0.96
CA MET A 12 7.74 -0.28 -1.20
C MET A 12 9.12 -0.94 -1.32
N ALA A 13 10.04 -0.33 -2.07
CA ALA A 13 11.41 -0.84 -2.20
C ALA A 13 12.13 -0.86 -0.84
N SER A 14 11.92 0.18 -0.02
CA SER A 14 12.44 0.24 1.34
C SER A 14 11.85 -0.87 2.20
N TYR A 15 10.53 -1.07 2.16
CA TYR A 15 9.88 -2.17 2.87
C TYR A 15 10.46 -3.54 2.48
N LEU A 16 10.58 -3.83 1.18
CA LEU A 16 11.13 -5.10 0.70
C LEU A 16 12.58 -5.33 1.14
N TYR A 17 13.37 -4.27 1.26
CA TYR A 17 14.76 -4.38 1.74
C TYR A 17 14.84 -4.72 3.23
N TYR A 18 13.87 -4.25 4.03
CA TYR A 18 13.87 -4.43 5.48
C TYR A 18 12.85 -5.47 5.96
N SER A 19 12.10 -6.12 5.08
CA SER A 19 10.98 -7.01 5.46
C SER A 19 11.43 -8.21 6.29
N ASP A 20 12.68 -8.65 6.13
CA ASP A 20 13.28 -9.73 6.92
C ASP A 20 13.60 -9.32 8.37
N ILE A 21 13.56 -8.02 8.67
CA ILE A 21 13.89 -7.44 9.97
C ILE A 21 12.65 -6.81 10.62
N VAL A 22 11.82 -6.14 9.82
CA VAL A 22 10.62 -5.43 10.27
C VAL A 22 9.44 -5.80 9.39
N GLU A 23 8.50 -6.54 9.96
CA GLU A 23 7.24 -6.87 9.31
C GLU A 23 6.25 -5.70 9.39
N SER A 24 5.53 -5.48 8.30
CA SER A 24 4.42 -4.52 8.26
C SER A 24 3.32 -5.05 7.35
N GLN A 25 2.18 -5.40 7.95
CA GLN A 25 1.02 -5.86 7.18
C GLN A 25 0.56 -4.82 6.16
N PHE A 26 0.61 -3.53 6.53
CA PHE A 26 0.27 -2.44 5.64
C PHE A 26 1.11 -2.47 4.35
N PHE A 27 2.43 -2.58 4.48
CA PHE A 27 3.32 -2.60 3.32
C PHE A 27 3.27 -3.94 2.57
N ALA A 28 3.02 -5.06 3.25
CA ALA A 28 2.77 -6.35 2.61
C ALA A 28 1.54 -6.32 1.69
N ASP A 29 0.41 -5.82 2.22
CA ASP A 29 -0.83 -5.65 1.47
C ASP A 29 -0.62 -4.70 0.30
N MET A 30 0.09 -3.59 0.53
CA MET A 30 0.42 -2.65 -0.53
C MET A 30 1.28 -3.27 -1.64
N TYR A 31 2.29 -4.06 -1.27
CA TYR A 31 3.14 -4.76 -2.23
C TYR A 31 2.33 -5.73 -3.11
N SER A 32 1.37 -6.45 -2.52
CA SER A 32 0.48 -7.36 -3.27
C SER A 32 -0.34 -6.63 -4.33
N ILE A 33 -0.74 -5.39 -4.07
CA ILE A 33 -1.53 -4.57 -4.99
C ILE A 33 -0.69 -4.08 -6.16
N TYR A 34 0.51 -3.56 -5.86
CA TYR A 34 1.45 -3.12 -6.91
C TYR A 34 1.85 -4.28 -7.83
N THR A 35 2.15 -5.45 -7.27
CA THR A 35 2.54 -6.64 -8.04
C THR A 35 1.38 -7.22 -8.85
N ALA A 36 0.13 -6.99 -8.45
CA ALA A 36 -1.05 -7.29 -9.24
C ALA A 36 -1.32 -6.28 -10.37
N GLY A 37 -0.43 -5.30 -10.61
CA GLY A 37 -0.57 -4.28 -11.65
C GLY A 37 -1.61 -3.21 -11.31
N LYS A 38 -2.02 -3.09 -10.05
CA LYS A 38 -3.01 -2.10 -9.59
C LYS A 38 -2.32 -0.92 -8.93
N ILE A 39 -2.95 0.25 -8.99
CA ILE A 39 -2.40 1.48 -8.40
C ILE A 39 -3.31 1.92 -7.25
N PRO A 40 -2.83 1.99 -6.00
CA PRO A 40 -3.60 2.57 -4.89
C PRO A 40 -3.88 4.06 -5.12
N CYS A 41 -5.11 4.50 -4.86
CA CYS A 41 -5.55 5.88 -5.10
C CYS A 41 -6.09 6.58 -3.86
N GLY A 42 -6.05 5.93 -2.69
CA GLY A 42 -6.47 6.52 -1.43
C GLY A 42 -7.21 5.55 -0.53
N TRP A 43 -7.67 6.02 0.62
CA TRP A 43 -8.35 5.21 1.64
C TRP A 43 -9.69 5.83 2.03
N ARG A 44 -10.75 5.03 2.12
CA ARG A 44 -12.08 5.44 2.61
C ARG A 44 -12.27 4.96 4.05
N GLY A 45 -12.60 5.87 4.96
CA GLY A 45 -12.78 5.53 6.37
C GLY A 45 -11.46 5.56 7.14
N LYS A 46 -11.40 4.95 8.32
CA LYS A 46 -10.20 4.93 9.17
C LYS A 46 -9.43 3.64 8.96
N TYR A 47 -8.12 3.73 8.78
CA TYR A 47 -7.27 2.53 8.81
C TYR A 47 -7.25 1.93 10.22
N PRO A 48 -7.27 0.59 10.39
CA PRO A 48 -7.33 -0.45 9.35
C PRO A 48 -8.76 -0.81 8.90
N ASP A 49 -9.80 -0.32 9.57
CA ASP A 49 -11.21 -0.72 9.35
C ASP A 49 -11.86 -0.15 8.07
N GLY A 50 -11.13 0.66 7.30
CA GLY A 50 -11.61 1.29 6.09
C GLY A 50 -11.34 0.47 4.82
N ASN A 51 -11.51 1.11 3.67
CA ASN A 51 -11.35 0.46 2.37
C ASN A 51 -10.30 1.20 1.54
N LEU A 52 -9.34 0.45 0.99
CA LEU A 52 -8.40 0.98 0.02
C LEU A 52 -9.06 1.11 -1.35
N TYR A 53 -8.94 2.28 -1.97
CA TYR A 53 -9.27 2.49 -3.36
C TYR A 53 -8.08 2.11 -4.24
N ILE A 54 -8.35 1.27 -5.25
CA ILE A 54 -7.36 0.86 -6.24
C ILE A 54 -7.90 1.21 -7.62
N TYR A 55 -7.08 1.87 -8.43
CA TYR A 55 -7.29 1.96 -9.87
C TYR A 55 -6.76 0.68 -10.51
N SER A 56 -7.63 0.02 -11.27
CA SER A 56 -7.27 -1.07 -12.18
C SER A 56 -7.82 -0.72 -13.55
N GLU A 57 -6.99 -0.78 -14.59
CA GLU A 57 -7.52 -0.79 -15.95
C GLU A 57 -8.44 -2.02 -16.09
N VAL A 58 -9.70 -1.77 -16.46
CA VAL A 58 -10.60 -2.84 -16.87
C VAL A 58 -10.12 -3.28 -18.25
N GLN A 59 -9.48 -4.46 -18.31
CA GLN A 59 -9.37 -5.19 -19.57
C GLN A 59 -10.71 -5.84 -19.91
#